data_AF-A0A949UHS4-F1
#
_entry.id   AF-A0A949UHS4-F1
#
_cell.length_a   1.000
_cell.length_b   1.000
_cell.length_c   1.000
_cell.angle_alpha   90.00
_cell.angle_beta   90.00
_cell.angle_gamma   90.00
#
_symmetry.space_group_name_H-M   'P 1'
#
loop_
_entity.id
_entity.type
_entity.pdbx_description
1 polymer ?
#
loop_
_entity_poly.entity_id
_entity_poly.type
_entity_poly.pdbx_seq_one_letter_code
_entity_poly.pdbx_strand_id
1 'polypeptide(L)'
;MTFSRRETTAVRALGLAFLVLSFAMSGLAQEVSPATGTVKVLGTIKSISGNNLTVTSDSGTSNVVTTEDSTRMLRTEPGAKDLKSAIPITTQDLQIGDRVLARGKPGDDGKSMVASSLILIKASDVVAKQQQEREDWQKRGVGGLVTAVDASAGTVTISNSAIAGNKTTTVRISKNTIIRRYAPDSVKFDDAKPGTVDQIKVGDQLRARGTRSADASEVNADEIVSGSFRNIAGQVISADAADNSVTVRDLISKKPVTLKINPDSQLRNLPPMVAQRIAARLKHEQGGTSGTNAQAAPAETGGGQNAGGFRRPGGPPDFQQMLNRMPPVRLADLQKGAAVMIVATEGSAASDPTAVTLLTGVEDILSASPDGSRAAMLLSPWNLGGADAAAASQ
;
A
#
# COMPACT_ATOMS: atom_id res chain seq x y z
N MET A 1 67.87 -73.25 36.21
CA MET A 1 68.50 -73.04 34.90
C MET A 1 67.52 -72.32 33.99
N THR A 2 67.90 -71.09 33.61
CA THR A 2 67.86 -70.54 32.25
C THR A 2 66.63 -70.74 31.35
N PHE A 3 65.96 -69.60 31.10
CA PHE A 3 65.24 -69.13 29.90
C PHE A 3 65.00 -70.08 28.69
N SER A 4 63.76 -70.10 28.17
CA SER A 4 63.44 -69.56 26.82
C SER A 4 61.93 -69.48 26.50
N ARG A 5 61.52 -68.27 26.05
CA ARG A 5 60.37 -67.78 25.22
C ARG A 5 59.06 -68.56 25.01
N ARG A 6 57.94 -67.82 25.09
CA ARG A 6 57.00 -67.40 24.00
C ARG A 6 55.92 -66.43 24.58
N GLU A 7 55.79 -65.17 24.10
CA GLU A 7 54.72 -64.64 23.19
C GLU A 7 53.31 -64.53 23.84
N THR A 8 52.45 -63.49 23.77
CA THR A 8 52.40 -62.10 23.25
C THR A 8 51.12 -61.40 23.82
N THR A 9 51.09 -60.05 23.87
CA THR A 9 49.91 -59.12 23.73
C THR A 9 48.90 -58.97 24.90
N ALA A 10 48.98 -57.88 25.71
CA ALA A 10 48.24 -56.57 25.68
C ALA A 10 46.76 -56.66 26.15
N VAL A 11 46.17 -55.77 26.97
CA VAL A 11 46.13 -54.29 26.93
C VAL A 11 45.83 -53.73 28.34
N ARG A 12 46.40 -52.55 28.66
CA ARG A 12 46.24 -51.78 29.90
C ARG A 12 45.17 -50.68 29.75
N ALA A 13 44.45 -50.39 30.82
CA ALA A 13 44.10 -49.01 31.20
C ALA A 13 43.92 -48.94 32.73
N LEU A 14 44.84 -48.23 33.39
CA LEU A 14 44.98 -48.10 34.84
C LEU A 14 44.63 -46.66 35.23
N GLY A 15 43.75 -46.49 36.20
CA GLY A 15 43.46 -45.20 36.83
C GLY A 15 44.48 -44.83 37.91
N LEU A 16 44.49 -43.55 38.32
CA LEU A 16 44.83 -43.16 39.69
C LEU A 16 44.36 -41.72 40.00
N ALA A 17 43.96 -41.55 41.26
CA ALA A 17 43.42 -40.36 41.93
C ALA A 17 44.41 -39.20 42.12
N PHE A 18 43.94 -37.98 42.42
CA PHE A 18 44.63 -37.02 43.31
C PHE A 18 43.72 -35.83 43.74
N LEU A 19 43.60 -35.64 45.07
CA LEU A 19 43.59 -34.40 45.89
C LEU A 19 42.97 -33.09 45.34
N VAL A 20 41.90 -32.59 45.99
CA VAL A 20 41.33 -31.25 45.75
C VAL A 20 41.97 -30.23 46.70
N LEU A 21 42.66 -29.25 46.13
CA LEU A 21 43.27 -28.10 46.80
C LEU A 21 42.28 -26.92 46.83
N SER A 22 42.04 -26.34 48.01
CA SER A 22 41.17 -25.19 48.20
C SER A 22 41.87 -23.90 47.75
N PHE A 23 41.36 -23.25 46.70
CA PHE A 23 41.79 -21.91 46.27
C PHE A 23 40.71 -20.90 46.68
N ALA A 24 41.05 -20.02 47.63
CA ALA A 24 40.23 -18.87 47.97
C ALA A 24 40.37 -17.82 46.85
N MET A 25 39.42 -17.83 45.90
CA MET A 25 39.27 -16.76 44.92
C MET A 25 38.43 -15.65 45.57
N SER A 26 39.10 -14.55 45.95
CA SER A 26 38.42 -13.27 46.19
C SER A 26 37.71 -12.86 44.91
N GLY A 27 36.41 -13.12 44.84
CA GLY A 27 35.55 -12.64 43.77
C GLY A 27 35.51 -11.12 43.79
N LEU A 28 36.25 -10.50 42.88
CA LEU A 28 35.90 -9.17 42.39
C LEU A 28 34.49 -9.30 41.81
N ALA A 29 33.50 -8.80 42.55
CA ALA A 29 32.21 -8.47 41.98
C ALA A 29 32.49 -7.45 40.88
N GLN A 30 32.51 -7.89 39.62
CA GLN A 30 32.34 -7.01 38.49
C GLN A 30 30.92 -6.47 38.59
N GLU A 31 30.79 -5.25 39.12
CA GLU A 31 29.62 -4.42 38.83
C GLU A 31 29.50 -4.36 37.31
N VAL A 32 28.51 -5.09 36.78
CA VAL A 32 28.06 -4.89 35.41
C VAL A 32 27.39 -3.54 35.40
N SER A 33 28.12 -2.49 35.02
CA SER A 33 27.56 -1.17 34.80
C SER A 33 26.31 -1.31 33.90
N PRO A 34 25.13 -0.79 34.31
CA PRO A 34 24.00 -0.75 33.40
C PRO A 34 24.41 0.10 32.20
N ALA A 35 24.09 -0.37 31.00
CA ALA A 35 24.44 0.31 29.76
C ALA A 35 24.00 1.78 29.82
N THR A 36 24.96 2.69 29.96
CA THR A 36 24.78 4.14 29.83
C THR A 36 24.53 4.47 28.36
N GLY A 37 23.35 4.08 27.86
CA GLY A 37 22.90 4.32 26.50
C GLY A 37 21.85 5.41 26.46
N THR A 38 21.99 6.34 25.51
CA THR A 38 20.91 7.29 25.19
C THR A 38 19.85 6.55 24.37
N VAL A 39 18.59 6.59 24.79
CA VAL A 39 17.45 5.99 24.07
C VAL A 39 16.70 7.04 23.25
N LYS A 40 15.95 6.56 22.25
CA LYS A 40 15.13 7.37 21.35
C LYS A 40 13.70 6.86 21.34
N VAL A 41 12.75 7.76 21.54
CA VAL A 41 11.31 7.48 21.38
C VAL A 41 10.79 8.37 20.26
N LEU A 42 10.11 7.77 19.29
CA LEU A 42 9.40 8.46 18.21
C LEU A 42 7.94 8.03 18.26
N GLY A 43 7.03 9.00 18.22
CA GLY A 43 5.60 8.71 18.18
C GLY A 43 4.75 9.95 18.35
N THR A 44 3.48 9.73 18.68
CA THR A 44 2.48 10.78 18.86
C THR A 44 2.14 10.96 20.33
N ILE A 45 2.04 12.21 20.80
CA ILE A 45 1.60 12.53 22.15
C ILE A 45 0.13 12.14 22.30
N LYS A 46 -0.16 11.18 23.18
CA LYS A 46 -1.52 10.72 23.50
C LYS A 46 -2.10 11.43 24.72
N SER A 47 -1.25 11.77 25.69
CA SER A 47 -1.64 12.52 26.89
C SER A 47 -0.45 13.30 27.45
N ILE A 48 -0.77 14.41 28.11
CA ILE A 48 0.19 15.28 28.79
C ILE A 48 -0.28 15.39 30.25
N SER A 49 0.60 15.05 31.19
CA SER A 49 0.34 15.14 32.63
C SER A 49 1.51 15.83 33.31
N GLY A 50 1.44 17.16 33.44
CA GLY A 50 2.56 17.98 33.88
C GLY A 50 3.75 17.80 32.94
N ASN A 51 4.87 17.32 33.48
CA ASN A 51 6.11 17.07 32.76
C ASN A 51 6.17 15.69 32.06
N ASN A 52 5.15 14.84 32.23
CA ASN A 52 5.12 13.51 31.65
C ASN A 52 4.25 13.49 30.39
N LEU A 53 4.85 13.09 29.28
CA LEU A 53 4.20 12.89 27.99
C LEU A 53 4.04 11.39 27.74
N THR A 54 2.82 10.92 27.48
CA THR A 54 2.62 9.55 26.98
C THR A 54 2.71 9.57 25.47
N VAL A 55 3.77 9.00 24.92
CA VAL A 55 4.06 8.97 23.48
C VAL A 55 3.82 7.57 22.94
N THR A 56 2.93 7.44 21.96
CA THR A 56 2.62 6.15 21.32
C THR A 56 3.35 6.08 19.98
N SER A 57 4.20 5.06 19.80
CA SER A 57 4.88 4.80 18.52
C SER A 57 3.88 4.42 17.44
N ASP A 58 4.30 4.51 16.18
CA ASP A 58 3.47 4.07 15.04
C ASP A 58 3.12 2.57 15.10
N SER A 59 3.91 1.77 15.84
CA SER A 59 3.63 0.36 16.11
C SER A 59 2.63 0.12 17.24
N GLY A 60 2.08 1.17 17.86
CA GLY A 60 1.11 1.10 18.96
C GLY A 60 1.70 1.00 20.36
N THR A 61 3.03 1.03 20.51
CA THR A 61 3.69 0.94 21.83
C THR A 61 3.72 2.29 22.52
N SER A 62 3.16 2.39 23.72
CA SER A 62 3.20 3.62 24.52
C SER A 62 4.43 3.65 25.44
N ASN A 63 5.14 4.78 25.43
CA ASN A 63 6.28 5.09 26.30
C ASN A 63 5.98 6.38 27.07
N VAL A 64 6.54 6.52 28.28
CA VAL A 64 6.44 7.76 29.06
C VAL A 64 7.72 8.57 28.85
N VAL A 65 7.59 9.80 28.39
CA VAL A 65 8.70 10.74 28.19
C VAL A 65 8.55 11.87 29.21
N THR A 66 9.46 11.93 30.16
CA THR A 66 9.54 13.02 31.14
C THR A 66 10.43 14.13 30.61
N THR A 67 9.94 15.37 30.67
CA THR A 67 10.68 16.57 30.29
C THR A 67 11.07 17.37 31.53
N GLU A 68 12.29 17.90 31.56
CA GLU A 68 12.80 18.76 32.62
C GLU A 68 13.10 20.17 32.07
N ASP A 69 13.41 21.12 32.95
CA ASP A 69 13.81 22.48 32.54
C ASP A 69 15.07 22.49 31.67
N SER A 70 15.91 21.46 31.80
CA SER A 70 17.11 21.26 30.98
C SER A 70 16.83 20.64 29.61
N THR A 71 15.60 20.18 29.33
CA THR A 71 15.25 19.53 28.08
C THR A 71 15.27 20.55 26.93
N ARG A 72 16.13 20.33 25.94
CA ARG A 72 16.14 21.15 24.73
C ARG A 72 14.96 20.81 23.84
N MET A 73 14.00 21.71 23.72
CA MET A 73 12.82 21.52 22.86
C MET A 73 12.89 22.36 21.60
N LEU A 74 12.63 21.71 20.46
CA LEU A 74 12.67 22.33 19.14
C LEU A 74 11.45 21.90 18.33
N ARG A 75 10.88 22.80 17.54
CA ARG A 75 9.89 22.50 16.51
C ARG A 75 10.53 22.50 15.14
N THR A 76 10.13 21.57 14.29
CA THR A 76 10.48 21.51 12.87
C THR A 76 9.25 21.38 12.00
N GLU A 77 9.35 21.80 10.75
CA GLU A 77 8.32 21.54 9.75
C GLU A 77 8.30 20.05 9.33
N PRO A 78 7.14 19.51 8.91
CA PRO A 78 7.07 18.12 8.50
C PRO A 78 8.00 17.83 7.30
N GLY A 79 8.81 16.77 7.41
CA GLY A 79 9.78 16.37 6.37
C GLY A 79 11.15 17.04 6.46
N ALA A 80 11.39 17.87 7.47
CA ALA A 80 12.73 18.38 7.78
C ALA A 80 13.72 17.22 8.01
N LYS A 81 14.89 17.28 7.37
CA LYS A 81 15.96 16.27 7.49
C LYS A 81 17.06 16.68 8.46
N ASP A 82 17.06 17.95 8.88
CA ASP A 82 18.00 18.52 9.82
C ASP A 82 17.31 19.56 10.72
N LEU A 83 18.05 20.10 11.68
CA LEU A 83 17.53 21.05 12.68
C LEU A 83 17.91 22.51 12.39
N LYS A 84 18.36 22.84 11.17
CA LYS A 84 18.86 24.21 10.86
C LYS A 84 17.75 25.26 10.86
N SER A 85 16.55 24.87 10.45
CA SER A 85 15.34 25.70 10.48
C SER A 85 14.49 25.47 11.73
N ALA A 86 15.01 24.74 12.72
CA ALA A 86 14.25 24.40 13.91
C ALA A 86 14.07 25.62 14.83
N ILE A 87 12.85 25.77 15.36
CA ILE A 87 12.47 26.90 16.22
C ILE A 87 12.42 26.40 17.67
N PRO A 88 13.10 27.05 18.64
CA PRO A 88 12.94 26.72 20.06
C PRO A 88 11.49 26.86 20.52
N ILE A 89 11.04 25.90 21.33
CA ILE A 89 9.68 25.87 21.90
C ILE A 89 9.73 25.53 23.38
N THR A 90 8.59 25.57 24.04
CA THR A 90 8.42 25.21 25.46
C THR A 90 7.38 24.10 25.63
N THR A 91 7.23 23.59 26.85
CA THR A 91 6.19 22.59 27.19
C THR A 91 4.77 23.07 26.92
N GLN A 92 4.53 24.39 26.93
CA GLN A 92 3.23 24.99 26.66
C GLN A 92 2.83 24.89 25.17
N ASP A 93 3.81 24.71 24.28
CA ASP A 93 3.58 24.56 22.84
C ASP A 93 3.21 23.13 22.44
N LEU A 94 3.33 22.17 23.36
CA LEU A 94 3.03 20.76 23.13
C LEU A 94 1.53 20.49 23.23
N GLN A 95 1.01 19.75 22.26
CA GLN A 95 -0.40 19.36 22.24
C GLN A 95 -0.56 17.85 22.05
N ILE A 96 -1.69 17.34 22.54
CA ILE A 96 -2.12 15.97 22.23
C ILE A 96 -2.32 15.88 20.71
N GLY A 97 -1.77 14.83 20.10
CA GLY A 97 -1.74 14.63 18.65
C GLY A 97 -0.44 15.06 17.98
N ASP A 98 0.43 15.81 18.66
CA ASP A 98 1.71 16.20 18.07
C ASP A 98 2.67 15.01 17.95
N ARG A 99 3.48 15.03 16.90
CA ARG A 99 4.47 13.99 16.64
C ARG A 99 5.81 14.43 17.21
N VAL A 100 6.39 13.61 18.08
CA VAL A 100 7.61 13.94 18.81
C VAL A 100 8.69 12.89 18.64
N LEU A 101 9.93 13.37 18.58
CA LEU A 101 11.15 12.57 18.64
C LEU A 101 11.92 12.99 19.89
N ALA A 102 11.81 12.18 20.93
CA ALA A 102 12.50 12.37 22.19
C ALA A 102 13.80 11.56 22.20
N ARG A 103 14.86 12.15 22.76
CA ARG A 103 16.14 11.50 23.00
C ARG A 103 16.59 11.81 24.43
N GLY A 104 17.10 10.82 25.13
CA GLY A 104 17.38 10.97 26.55
C GLY A 104 17.84 9.70 27.24
N LYS A 105 17.83 9.71 28.57
CA LYS A 105 18.23 8.56 29.39
C LYS A 105 17.00 7.66 29.63
N PRO A 106 17.13 6.33 29.49
CA PRO A 106 16.05 5.42 29.86
C PRO A 106 15.80 5.49 31.37
N GLY A 107 14.55 5.33 31.78
CA GLY A 107 14.21 5.04 33.16
C GLY A 107 14.34 3.55 33.48
N ASP A 108 14.36 3.23 34.76
CA ASP A 108 14.65 1.87 35.26
C ASP A 108 13.58 0.83 34.90
N ASP A 109 12.38 1.28 34.50
CA ASP A 109 11.24 0.45 34.11
C ASP A 109 11.24 0.01 32.64
N GLY A 110 12.21 0.48 31.84
CA GLY A 110 12.34 0.18 30.42
C GLY A 110 11.21 0.73 29.53
N LYS A 111 10.26 1.51 30.08
CA LYS A 111 9.12 2.11 29.37
C LYS A 111 9.04 3.63 29.56
N SER A 112 9.84 4.17 30.47
CA SER A 112 10.00 5.58 30.71
C SER A 112 11.36 6.08 30.23
N MET A 113 11.46 7.38 29.98
CA MET A 113 12.72 8.06 29.72
C MET A 113 12.69 9.50 30.19
N VAL A 114 13.84 10.04 30.59
CA VAL A 114 14.04 11.47 30.85
C VAL A 114 14.68 12.09 29.60
N ALA A 115 13.97 13.00 28.94
CA ALA A 115 14.39 13.61 27.69
C ALA A 115 15.45 14.69 27.90
N SER A 116 16.59 14.57 27.22
CA SER A 116 17.55 15.66 27.08
C SER A 116 17.25 16.53 25.87
N SER A 117 16.58 15.98 24.85
CA SER A 117 16.05 16.74 23.71
C SER A 117 14.70 16.22 23.26
N LEU A 118 13.82 17.12 22.83
CA LEU A 118 12.53 16.81 22.23
C LEU A 118 12.36 17.61 20.94
N ILE A 119 12.16 16.91 19.82
CA ILE A 119 11.85 17.53 18.53
C ILE A 119 10.37 17.32 18.22
N LEU A 120 9.65 18.42 18.03
CA LEU A 120 8.23 18.48 17.76
C LEU A 120 7.96 18.70 16.27
N ILE A 121 6.99 17.97 15.73
CA ILE A 121 6.27 18.31 14.50
C ILE A 121 4.80 18.43 14.89
N LYS A 122 4.19 19.59 14.64
CA LYS A 122 2.80 19.83 15.02
C LYS A 122 1.84 18.97 14.20
N ALA A 123 0.80 18.47 14.86
CA ALA A 123 -0.26 17.71 14.20
C ALA A 123 -0.91 18.51 13.05
N SER A 124 -1.20 19.80 13.28
CA SER A 124 -1.79 20.69 12.29
C SER A 124 -0.95 20.83 11.02
N ASP A 125 0.37 20.91 11.18
CA ASP A 125 1.29 21.09 10.05
C ASP A 125 1.38 19.81 9.23
N VAL A 126 1.33 18.64 9.88
CA VAL A 126 1.28 17.35 9.19
C VAL A 126 0.01 17.26 8.34
N VAL A 127 -1.16 17.58 8.92
CA VAL A 127 -2.43 17.58 8.18
C VAL A 127 -2.41 18.59 7.02
N ALA A 128 -1.91 19.80 7.25
CA ALA A 128 -1.80 20.82 6.22
C ALA A 128 -0.89 20.36 5.07
N LYS A 129 0.25 19.74 5.38
CA LYS A 129 1.17 19.18 4.38
C LYS A 129 0.51 18.03 3.60
N GLN A 130 -0.15 17.09 4.28
CA GLN A 130 -0.86 15.99 3.62
C GLN A 130 -1.95 16.51 2.68
N GLN A 131 -2.69 17.54 3.08
CA GLN A 131 -3.70 18.17 2.24
C GLN A 131 -3.07 18.84 1.02
N GLN A 132 -1.96 19.56 1.20
CA GLN A 132 -1.25 20.18 0.08
C GLN A 132 -0.70 19.14 -0.91
N GLU A 133 -0.10 18.06 -0.40
CA GLU A 133 0.40 16.97 -1.22
C GLU A 133 -0.75 16.30 -1.99
N ARG A 134 -1.88 16.05 -1.34
CA ARG A 134 -3.09 15.52 -1.96
C ARG A 134 -3.58 16.40 -3.11
N GLU A 135 -3.69 17.71 -2.89
CA GLU A 135 -4.09 18.64 -3.93
C GLU A 135 -3.09 18.70 -5.09
N ASP A 136 -1.79 18.63 -4.78
CA ASP A 136 -0.74 18.61 -5.80
C ASP A 136 -0.80 17.33 -6.63
N TRP A 137 -1.05 16.18 -6.01
CA TRP A 137 -1.33 14.91 -6.68
C TRP A 137 -2.62 14.97 -7.52
N GLN A 138 -3.66 15.66 -7.07
CA GLN A 138 -4.88 15.85 -7.86
C GLN A 138 -4.65 16.75 -9.09
N LYS A 139 -3.88 17.83 -8.93
CA LYS A 139 -3.64 18.82 -9.99
C LYS A 139 -2.59 18.37 -11.02
N ARG A 140 -1.49 17.76 -10.55
CA ARG A 140 -0.30 17.40 -11.33
C ARG A 140 -0.09 15.90 -11.47
N GLY A 141 -0.97 15.09 -10.90
CA GLY A 141 -0.91 13.63 -10.99
C GLY A 141 -1.43 13.09 -12.32
N VAL A 142 -0.81 12.01 -12.75
CA VAL A 142 -1.20 11.18 -13.89
C VAL A 142 -1.16 9.73 -13.44
N GLY A 143 -1.99 8.88 -14.04
CA GLY A 143 -1.96 7.46 -13.72
C GLY A 143 -2.53 6.60 -14.84
N GLY A 144 -2.11 5.35 -14.87
CA GLY A 144 -2.54 4.39 -15.87
C GLY A 144 -1.76 3.08 -15.82
N LEU A 145 -2.12 2.20 -16.76
CA LEU A 145 -1.45 0.92 -16.95
C LEU A 145 -0.15 1.14 -17.74
N VAL A 146 0.96 0.61 -17.24
CA VAL A 146 2.24 0.62 -17.94
C VAL A 146 2.15 -0.27 -19.18
N THR A 147 2.37 0.31 -20.36
CA THR A 147 2.35 -0.38 -21.65
C THR A 147 3.74 -0.56 -22.24
N ALA A 148 4.71 0.28 -21.85
CA ALA A 148 6.11 0.15 -22.25
C ALA A 148 7.04 0.74 -21.18
N VAL A 149 8.24 0.16 -21.04
CA VAL A 149 9.30 0.65 -20.15
C VAL A 149 10.59 0.69 -20.96
N ASP A 150 11.24 1.84 -20.99
CA ASP A 150 12.60 2.01 -21.50
C ASP A 150 13.47 2.55 -20.36
N ALA A 151 14.08 1.62 -19.61
CA ALA A 151 14.95 1.95 -18.49
C ALA A 151 16.22 2.70 -18.95
N SER A 152 16.67 2.46 -20.18
CA SER A 152 17.88 3.11 -20.73
C SER A 152 17.65 4.58 -21.07
N ALA A 153 16.48 4.89 -21.62
CA ALA A 153 16.05 6.27 -21.87
C ALA A 153 15.40 6.93 -20.64
N GLY A 154 15.15 6.18 -19.57
CA GLY A 154 14.46 6.66 -18.38
C GLY A 154 13.02 7.05 -18.66
N THR A 155 12.29 6.25 -19.45
CA THR A 155 10.89 6.55 -19.80
C THR A 155 9.96 5.37 -19.54
N VAL A 156 8.73 5.69 -19.13
CA VAL A 156 7.65 4.72 -18.95
C VAL A 156 6.41 5.23 -19.66
N THR A 157 5.84 4.44 -20.56
CA THR A 157 4.59 4.79 -21.22
C THR A 157 3.43 4.19 -20.47
N ILE A 158 2.49 5.03 -20.08
CA ILE A 158 1.23 4.62 -19.47
C ILE A 158 0.06 4.84 -20.42
N SER A 159 -0.96 3.99 -20.33
CA SER A 159 -2.24 4.18 -20.98
C SER A 159 -3.30 4.53 -19.95
N ASN A 160 -4.09 5.57 -20.25
CA ASN A 160 -5.20 5.96 -19.41
C ASN A 160 -6.52 5.64 -20.12
N SER A 161 -7.14 4.52 -19.75
CA SER A 161 -8.44 4.08 -20.30
C SER A 161 -9.63 4.86 -19.74
N ALA A 162 -9.45 5.72 -18.72
CA ALA A 162 -10.52 6.53 -18.14
C ALA A 162 -10.87 7.77 -18.99
N ILE A 163 -10.03 8.11 -19.98
CA ILE A 163 -10.26 9.22 -20.92
C ILE A 163 -10.66 8.60 -22.25
N ALA A 164 -11.79 9.05 -22.82
CA ALA A 164 -12.26 8.59 -24.13
C ALA A 164 -11.13 8.73 -25.17
N GLY A 165 -10.72 7.63 -25.79
CA GLY A 165 -9.69 7.60 -26.85
C GLY A 165 -8.35 6.93 -26.51
N ASN A 166 -8.23 6.16 -25.42
CA ASN A 166 -7.00 5.42 -25.06
C ASN A 166 -5.72 6.27 -25.19
N LYS A 167 -5.72 7.48 -24.60
CA LYS A 167 -4.56 8.37 -24.67
C LYS A 167 -3.38 7.78 -23.89
N THR A 168 -2.25 7.66 -24.57
CA THR A 168 -0.98 7.29 -23.94
C THR A 168 -0.28 8.54 -23.41
N THR A 169 0.50 8.37 -22.34
CA THR A 169 1.31 9.43 -21.75
C THR A 169 2.69 8.87 -21.43
N THR A 170 3.73 9.59 -21.85
CA THR A 170 5.12 9.24 -21.55
C THR A 170 5.53 9.91 -20.24
N VAL A 171 5.94 9.11 -19.27
CA VAL A 171 6.48 9.55 -17.99
C VAL A 171 8.00 9.50 -18.08
N ARG A 172 8.66 10.67 -17.99
CA ARG A 172 10.11 10.81 -17.99
C ARG A 172 10.66 10.78 -16.58
N ILE A 173 11.69 9.97 -16.37
CA ILE A 173 12.38 9.76 -15.11
C ILE A 173 13.73 10.47 -15.17
N SER A 174 14.02 11.26 -14.15
CA SER A 174 15.31 11.93 -13.95
C SER A 174 16.02 11.38 -12.71
N LYS A 175 17.25 11.81 -12.48
CA LYS A 175 18.01 11.46 -11.26
C LYS A 175 17.36 11.95 -9.96
N ASN A 176 16.49 12.96 -10.05
CA ASN A 176 15.80 13.54 -8.90
C ASN A 176 14.40 12.92 -8.69
N THR A 177 13.95 12.07 -9.61
CA THR A 177 12.63 11.45 -9.52
C THR A 177 12.62 10.47 -8.36
N ILE A 178 11.70 10.68 -7.42
CA ILE A 178 11.46 9.75 -6.33
C ILE A 178 10.65 8.58 -6.89
N ILE A 179 11.17 7.36 -6.78
CA ILE A 179 10.46 6.15 -7.24
C ILE A 179 10.08 5.33 -6.02
N ARG A 180 8.79 5.02 -5.89
CA ARG A 180 8.22 4.16 -4.87
C ARG A 180 7.49 2.99 -5.51
N ARG A 181 7.50 1.85 -4.82
CA ARG A 181 6.74 0.67 -5.19
C ARG A 181 5.86 0.25 -4.03
N TYR A 182 4.57 0.07 -4.30
CA TYR A 182 3.64 -0.52 -3.35
C TYR A 182 4.16 -1.87 -2.85
N ALA A 183 3.89 -2.18 -1.58
CA ALA A 183 4.24 -3.49 -1.06
C ALA A 183 3.45 -4.58 -1.81
N PRO A 184 3.99 -5.80 -1.94
CA PRO A 184 3.33 -6.87 -2.70
C PRO A 184 1.93 -7.25 -2.19
N ASP A 185 1.58 -6.82 -0.98
CA ASP A 185 0.36 -7.09 -0.22
C ASP A 185 -0.42 -5.82 0.16
N SER A 186 0.03 -4.62 -0.22
CA SER A 186 -0.62 -3.37 0.16
C SER A 186 -0.65 -2.34 -0.96
N VAL A 187 -1.76 -1.60 -1.05
CA VAL A 187 -1.95 -0.44 -1.92
C VAL A 187 -1.76 0.90 -1.21
N LYS A 188 -1.41 0.87 0.08
CA LYS A 188 -1.21 2.10 0.84
C LYS A 188 0.06 2.79 0.39
N PHE A 189 -0.04 4.09 0.16
CA PHE A 189 1.12 4.91 -0.18
C PHE A 189 2.18 4.91 0.93
N ASP A 190 1.74 4.85 2.19
CA ASP A 190 2.64 4.79 3.35
C ASP A 190 3.47 3.50 3.40
N ASP A 191 2.90 2.39 2.89
CA ASP A 191 3.59 1.11 2.78
C ASP A 191 4.50 1.04 1.54
N ALA A 192 4.43 2.04 0.65
CA ALA A 192 5.23 2.06 -0.57
C ALA A 192 6.72 2.28 -0.22
N LYS A 193 7.55 1.34 -0.64
CA LYS A 193 9.00 1.34 -0.37
C LYS A 193 9.74 2.05 -1.50
N PRO A 194 10.95 2.61 -1.23
CA PRO A 194 11.82 3.07 -2.31
C PRO A 194 12.03 1.98 -3.36
N GLY A 195 11.92 2.34 -4.64
CA GLY A 195 12.07 1.44 -5.76
C GLY A 195 13.01 1.97 -6.84
N THR A 196 13.17 1.21 -7.92
CA THR A 196 13.97 1.60 -9.09
C THR A 196 13.16 1.45 -10.39
N VAL A 197 13.62 2.08 -11.47
CA VAL A 197 12.95 1.97 -12.79
C VAL A 197 12.90 0.52 -13.28
N ASP A 198 13.94 -0.27 -13.01
CA ASP A 198 14.03 -1.68 -13.44
C ASP A 198 12.98 -2.59 -12.79
N GLN A 199 12.39 -2.13 -11.68
CA GLN A 199 11.32 -2.86 -11.00
C GLN A 199 9.95 -2.59 -11.63
N ILE A 200 9.80 -1.53 -12.43
CA ILE A 200 8.56 -1.20 -13.13
C ILE A 200 8.43 -2.12 -14.35
N LYS A 201 7.31 -2.82 -14.44
CA LYS A 201 7.04 -3.78 -15.51
C LYS A 201 5.83 -3.37 -16.35
N VAL A 202 5.82 -3.82 -17.60
CA VAL A 202 4.60 -3.76 -18.42
C VAL A 202 3.49 -4.54 -17.72
N GLY A 203 2.30 -3.93 -17.62
CA GLY A 203 1.18 -4.45 -16.85
C GLY A 203 1.10 -3.90 -15.42
N ASP A 204 2.14 -3.24 -14.91
CA ASP A 204 2.06 -2.54 -13.63
C ASP A 204 1.08 -1.37 -13.73
N GLN A 205 0.46 -1.03 -12.62
CA GLN A 205 -0.22 0.25 -12.48
C GLN A 205 0.78 1.28 -11.98
N LEU A 206 0.78 2.45 -12.60
CA LEU A 206 1.70 3.53 -12.27
C LEU A 206 0.93 4.83 -12.07
N ARG A 207 1.30 5.56 -11.02
CA ARG A 207 0.97 6.96 -10.82
C ARG A 207 2.24 7.78 -10.83
N ALA A 208 2.20 8.94 -11.45
CA ALA A 208 3.30 9.89 -11.43
C ALA A 208 2.76 11.30 -11.19
N ARG A 209 3.54 12.11 -10.49
CA ARG A 209 3.30 13.54 -10.30
C ARG A 209 4.47 14.28 -10.91
N GLY A 210 4.18 15.37 -11.62
CA GLY A 210 5.24 16.16 -12.19
C GLY A 210 4.77 17.28 -13.11
N THR A 211 5.70 17.78 -13.91
CA THR A 211 5.43 18.86 -14.86
C THR A 211 5.01 18.27 -16.19
N ARG A 212 3.76 18.53 -16.58
CA ARG A 212 3.14 18.02 -17.80
C ARG A 212 3.44 18.93 -19.00
N SER A 213 3.61 18.34 -20.18
CA SER A 213 3.72 19.07 -21.44
C SER A 213 2.41 19.78 -21.80
N ALA A 214 2.49 20.80 -22.68
CA ALA A 214 1.31 21.60 -23.07
C ALA A 214 0.19 20.77 -23.73
N ASP A 215 0.56 19.71 -24.45
CA ASP A 215 -0.34 18.77 -25.13
C ASP A 215 -0.79 17.59 -24.26
N ALA A 216 -0.29 17.52 -23.02
CA ALA A 216 -0.52 16.43 -22.07
C ALA A 216 -0.12 15.03 -22.58
N SER A 217 0.83 14.95 -23.52
CA SER A 217 1.40 13.68 -23.99
C SER A 217 2.58 13.21 -23.13
N GLU A 218 3.23 14.12 -22.40
CA GLU A 218 4.40 13.82 -21.58
C GLU A 218 4.32 14.43 -20.16
N VAL A 219 5.02 13.80 -19.22
CA VAL A 219 5.20 14.27 -17.84
C VAL A 219 6.65 14.05 -17.41
N ASN A 220 7.32 15.13 -17.00
CA ASN A 220 8.57 15.04 -16.27
C ASN A 220 8.26 14.75 -14.80
N ALA A 221 8.55 13.54 -14.34
CA ALA A 221 8.11 13.07 -13.03
C ALA A 221 9.02 13.57 -11.90
N ASP A 222 8.41 14.20 -10.91
CA ASP A 222 9.02 14.49 -9.60
C ASP A 222 8.92 13.24 -8.71
N GLU A 223 7.81 12.51 -8.80
CA GLU A 223 7.56 11.31 -8.01
C GLU A 223 6.73 10.29 -8.81
N ILE A 224 7.08 9.01 -8.64
CA ILE A 224 6.42 7.85 -9.25
C ILE A 224 6.09 6.85 -8.16
N VAL A 225 4.87 6.32 -8.21
CA VAL A 225 4.42 5.18 -7.41
C VAL A 225 3.93 4.10 -8.36
N SER A 226 4.51 2.91 -8.26
CA SER A 226 4.13 1.76 -9.10
C SER A 226 3.70 0.56 -8.25
N GLY A 227 2.91 -0.33 -8.82
CA GLY A 227 2.56 -1.61 -8.20
C GLY A 227 2.07 -2.62 -9.21
N SER A 228 2.27 -3.90 -8.90
CA SER A 228 1.79 -5.01 -9.70
C SER A 228 0.48 -5.52 -9.13
N PHE A 229 -0.50 -5.67 -10.02
CA PHE A 229 -1.86 -5.98 -9.64
C PHE A 229 -2.46 -6.99 -10.59
N ARG A 230 -3.38 -7.79 -10.06
CA ARG A 230 -4.05 -8.87 -10.75
C ARG A 230 -5.54 -8.62 -10.77
N ASN A 231 -6.12 -8.77 -11.95
CA ASN A 231 -7.56 -8.74 -12.15
C ASN A 231 -8.05 -10.18 -12.28
N ILE A 232 -8.90 -10.61 -11.36
CA ILE A 232 -9.41 -11.98 -11.28
C ILE A 232 -10.92 -11.93 -11.49
N ALA A 233 -11.39 -12.59 -12.54
CA ALA A 233 -12.81 -12.91 -12.72
C ALA A 233 -13.00 -14.37 -12.33
N GLY A 234 -13.81 -14.66 -11.31
CA GLY A 234 -13.78 -15.94 -10.64
C GLY A 234 -15.10 -16.38 -10.00
N GLN A 235 -15.10 -17.61 -9.49
CA GLN A 235 -16.15 -18.13 -8.62
C GLN A 235 -15.58 -18.45 -7.25
N VAL A 236 -16.31 -18.12 -6.18
CA VAL A 236 -15.88 -18.43 -4.80
C VAL A 236 -15.84 -19.94 -4.59
N ILE A 237 -14.70 -20.47 -4.14
CA ILE A 237 -14.55 -21.86 -3.68
C ILE A 237 -14.86 -21.93 -2.18
N SER A 238 -14.29 -21.01 -1.41
CA SER A 238 -14.48 -20.88 0.04
C SER A 238 -14.18 -19.46 0.50
N ALA A 239 -14.82 -19.03 1.58
CA ALA A 239 -14.51 -17.81 2.31
C ALA A 239 -14.26 -18.18 3.77
N ASP A 240 -13.13 -17.73 4.31
CA ASP A 240 -12.71 -18.00 5.68
C ASP A 240 -12.61 -16.67 6.44
N ALA A 241 -13.58 -16.45 7.32
CA ALA A 241 -13.61 -15.25 8.16
C ALA A 241 -12.60 -15.29 9.31
N ALA A 242 -12.15 -16.46 9.74
CA ALA A 242 -11.15 -16.58 10.81
C ALA A 242 -9.75 -16.24 10.26
N ASP A 243 -9.43 -16.73 9.06
CA ASP A 243 -8.15 -16.48 8.40
C ASP A 243 -8.14 -15.21 7.53
N ASN A 244 -9.25 -14.47 7.51
CA ASN A 244 -9.54 -13.34 6.64
C ASN A 244 -9.10 -13.60 5.21
N SER A 245 -9.58 -14.69 4.62
CA SER A 245 -9.18 -15.11 3.28
C SER A 245 -10.35 -15.57 2.44
N VAL A 246 -10.21 -15.45 1.12
CA VAL A 246 -11.15 -15.99 0.15
C VAL A 246 -10.37 -16.78 -0.89
N THR A 247 -10.84 -17.99 -1.18
CA THR A 247 -10.29 -18.83 -2.24
C THR A 247 -11.26 -18.78 -3.42
N VAL A 248 -10.77 -18.37 -4.57
CA VAL A 248 -11.56 -18.24 -5.80
C VAL A 248 -10.99 -19.13 -6.89
N ARG A 249 -11.87 -19.71 -7.71
CA ARG A 249 -11.50 -20.31 -8.99
C ARG A 249 -11.38 -19.20 -10.01
N ASP A 250 -10.17 -18.87 -10.41
CA ASP A 250 -9.93 -17.92 -11.50
C ASP A 250 -10.41 -18.52 -12.82
N LEU A 251 -11.29 -17.80 -13.54
CA LEU A 251 -11.84 -18.26 -14.81
C LEU A 251 -10.84 -18.20 -15.95
N ILE A 252 -9.78 -17.38 -15.84
CA ILE A 252 -8.74 -17.29 -16.86
C ILE A 252 -7.73 -18.43 -16.68
N SER A 253 -7.05 -18.46 -15.52
CA SER A 253 -6.04 -19.50 -15.27
C SER A 253 -6.62 -20.88 -14.96
N LYS A 254 -7.94 -20.97 -14.68
CA LYS A 254 -8.65 -22.17 -14.21
C LYS A 254 -8.12 -22.75 -12.91
N LYS A 255 -7.24 -22.03 -12.19
CA LYS A 255 -6.61 -22.45 -10.94
C LYS A 255 -7.29 -21.81 -9.72
N PRO A 256 -7.28 -22.48 -8.56
CA PRO A 256 -7.64 -21.84 -7.31
C PRO A 256 -6.59 -20.78 -6.94
N VAL A 257 -7.06 -19.63 -6.46
CA VAL A 257 -6.24 -18.53 -5.95
C VAL A 257 -6.78 -18.15 -4.59
N THR A 258 -5.93 -18.19 -3.56
CA THR A 258 -6.26 -17.72 -2.21
C THR A 258 -5.81 -16.28 -2.08
N LEU A 259 -6.71 -15.43 -1.59
CA LEU A 259 -6.50 -13.99 -1.42
C LEU A 259 -6.74 -13.62 0.04
N LYS A 260 -5.85 -12.83 0.62
CA LYS A 260 -6.07 -12.21 1.92
C LYS A 260 -7.01 -11.02 1.81
N ILE A 261 -7.83 -10.84 2.83
CA ILE A 261 -8.70 -9.68 3.05
C ILE A 261 -8.14 -8.97 4.28
N ASN A 262 -7.94 -7.67 4.18
CA ASN A 262 -7.47 -6.86 5.30
C ASN A 262 -8.46 -5.68 5.52
N PRO A 263 -8.27 -4.84 6.55
CA PRO A 263 -9.15 -3.70 6.80
C PRO A 263 -9.25 -2.68 5.66
N ASP A 264 -8.30 -2.68 4.72
CA ASP A 264 -8.27 -1.78 3.56
C ASP A 264 -8.96 -2.39 2.33
N SER A 265 -9.26 -3.69 2.35
CA SER A 265 -9.98 -4.39 1.30
C SER A 265 -11.42 -3.88 1.19
N GLN A 266 -11.81 -3.44 -0.01
CA GLN A 266 -13.17 -2.97 -0.28
C GLN A 266 -14.04 -4.09 -0.85
N LEU A 267 -14.93 -4.65 -0.02
CA LEU A 267 -15.91 -5.65 -0.46
C LEU A 267 -17.23 -4.93 -0.77
N ARG A 268 -17.68 -4.97 -2.03
CA ARG A 268 -18.88 -4.27 -2.50
C ARG A 268 -19.79 -5.19 -3.31
N ASN A 269 -21.08 -4.91 -3.26
CA ASN A 269 -22.07 -5.57 -4.12
C ASN A 269 -22.40 -4.68 -5.31
N LEU A 270 -22.26 -5.23 -6.52
CA LEU A 270 -22.66 -4.52 -7.73
C LEU A 270 -24.19 -4.60 -7.88
N PRO A 271 -24.90 -3.44 -7.96
CA PRO A 271 -26.35 -3.47 -8.13
C PRO A 271 -26.75 -4.17 -9.45
N PRO A 272 -27.81 -4.99 -9.46
CA PRO A 272 -28.20 -5.79 -10.64
C PRO A 272 -28.38 -4.96 -11.91
N MET A 273 -29.01 -3.78 -11.82
CA MET A 273 -29.20 -2.90 -12.97
C MET A 273 -27.88 -2.42 -13.60
N VAL A 274 -26.83 -2.25 -12.78
CA VAL A 274 -25.51 -1.85 -13.26
C VAL A 274 -24.81 -3.04 -13.91
N ALA A 275 -24.86 -4.21 -13.27
CA ALA A 275 -24.31 -5.45 -13.81
C ALA A 275 -24.89 -5.80 -15.18
N GLN A 276 -26.22 -5.73 -15.32
CA GLN A 276 -26.94 -5.96 -16.57
C GLN A 276 -26.53 -4.97 -17.67
N ARG A 277 -26.38 -3.69 -17.33
CA ARG A 277 -25.93 -2.67 -18.29
C ARG A 277 -24.51 -2.93 -18.80
N ILE A 278 -23.61 -3.33 -17.90
CA ILE A 278 -22.23 -3.70 -18.26
C ILE A 278 -22.23 -4.95 -19.14
N ALA A 279 -23.00 -5.98 -18.75
CA ALA A 279 -23.15 -7.21 -19.52
C ALA A 279 -23.72 -6.94 -20.92
N ALA A 280 -24.74 -6.08 -21.05
CA ALA A 280 -25.31 -5.68 -22.33
C ALA A 280 -24.28 -4.96 -23.21
N ARG A 281 -23.46 -4.06 -22.65
CA ARG A 281 -22.35 -3.42 -23.39
C ARG A 281 -21.34 -4.45 -23.87
N LEU A 282 -20.93 -5.39 -23.02
CA LEU A 282 -19.98 -6.44 -23.39
C LEU A 282 -20.51 -7.32 -24.53
N LYS A 283 -21.79 -7.72 -24.48
CA LYS A 283 -22.44 -8.48 -25.56
C LYS A 283 -22.53 -7.66 -26.85
N HIS A 284 -22.78 -6.36 -26.76
CA HIS A 284 -22.87 -5.48 -27.94
C HIS A 284 -21.52 -5.27 -28.62
N GLU A 285 -20.43 -5.15 -27.86
CA GLU A 285 -19.06 -5.14 -28.40
C GLU A 285 -18.65 -6.49 -29.02
N GLN A 286 -19.27 -7.61 -28.61
CA GLN A 286 -19.05 -8.93 -29.21
C GLN A 286 -19.67 -9.06 -30.62
N GLY A 287 -20.66 -8.22 -30.94
CA GLY A 287 -21.35 -8.18 -32.23
C GLY A 287 -20.67 -7.29 -33.28
N GLY A 288 -19.43 -6.85 -33.04
CA GLY A 288 -18.68 -5.97 -33.93
C GLY A 288 -17.92 -6.68 -35.03
N THR A 289 -18.61 -7.39 -35.93
CA THR A 289 -18.31 -7.46 -37.38
C THR A 289 -19.39 -8.29 -38.10
N SER A 290 -20.31 -7.60 -38.78
CA SER A 290 -21.02 -7.98 -40.03
C SER A 290 -22.49 -7.57 -40.01
N GLY A 291 -22.88 -6.63 -40.89
CA GLY A 291 -24.29 -6.31 -41.12
C GLY A 291 -24.55 -4.92 -41.71
N THR A 292 -24.14 -4.70 -42.95
CA THR A 292 -24.70 -3.68 -43.86
C THR A 292 -26.23 -3.78 -43.94
N ASN A 293 -26.90 -2.63 -43.76
CA ASN A 293 -28.18 -2.19 -44.34
C ASN A 293 -29.05 -1.46 -43.29
N ALA A 294 -28.76 -0.17 -43.06
CA ALA A 294 -29.82 0.78 -42.74
C ALA A 294 -30.30 1.37 -44.07
N GLN A 295 -31.33 0.75 -44.59
CA GLN A 295 -32.08 1.18 -45.76
C GLN A 295 -32.52 2.64 -45.60
N ALA A 296 -32.14 3.45 -46.58
CA ALA A 296 -32.69 4.77 -46.78
C ALA A 296 -34.19 4.68 -47.10
N ALA A 297 -35.01 5.43 -46.35
CA ALA A 297 -36.36 5.86 -46.71
C ALA A 297 -36.72 7.08 -45.83
N PRO A 298 -37.61 7.99 -46.26
CA PRO A 298 -37.23 9.32 -46.74
C PRO A 298 -37.42 10.43 -45.71
N ALA A 299 -36.83 11.58 -46.02
CA ALA A 299 -37.02 12.84 -45.34
C ALA A 299 -38.49 13.24 -45.28
N GLU A 300 -39.00 13.46 -44.06
CA GLU A 300 -40.20 14.26 -43.84
C GLU A 300 -39.80 15.54 -43.09
N THR A 301 -39.86 16.64 -43.83
CA THR A 301 -39.80 18.01 -43.33
C THR A 301 -41.05 18.32 -42.52
N GLY A 302 -40.88 18.57 -41.22
CA GLY A 302 -41.94 19.07 -40.35
C GLY A 302 -41.35 19.88 -39.20
N GLY A 303 -41.47 21.21 -39.28
CA GLY A 303 -40.92 22.15 -38.32
C GLY A 303 -41.62 22.13 -36.96
N GLY A 304 -40.90 22.57 -35.93
CA GLY A 304 -41.46 22.79 -34.60
C GLY A 304 -40.40 23.32 -33.63
N GLN A 305 -40.54 24.59 -33.26
CA GLN A 305 -39.67 25.36 -32.38
C GLN A 305 -39.69 24.90 -30.91
N ASN A 306 -38.68 25.36 -30.18
CA ASN A 306 -38.55 25.44 -28.72
C ASN A 306 -38.27 24.15 -27.93
N ALA A 307 -37.03 24.04 -27.44
CA ALA A 307 -36.76 24.17 -26.00
C ALA A 307 -35.24 24.14 -25.76
N GLY A 308 -34.74 25.10 -24.98
CA GLY A 308 -33.35 25.14 -24.54
C GLY A 308 -32.99 23.88 -23.76
N GLY A 309 -32.16 23.03 -24.35
CA GLY A 309 -31.61 21.83 -23.73
C GLY A 309 -30.15 22.06 -23.39
N PHE A 310 -29.89 22.29 -22.11
CA PHE A 310 -28.58 22.27 -21.47
C PHE A 310 -27.64 21.24 -22.11
N ARG A 311 -26.52 21.70 -22.69
CA ARG A 311 -25.35 20.86 -22.95
C ARG A 311 -24.94 20.25 -21.61
N ARG A 312 -25.31 18.98 -21.38
CA ARG A 312 -24.78 18.20 -20.25
C ARG A 312 -23.25 18.19 -20.36
N PRO A 313 -22.50 18.71 -19.38
CA PRO A 313 -21.07 18.48 -19.28
C PRO A 313 -20.90 17.04 -18.76
N GLY A 314 -20.96 16.08 -19.66
CA GLY A 314 -20.87 14.65 -19.34
C GLY A 314 -19.43 14.16 -19.46
N GLY A 315 -18.58 14.53 -18.50
CA GLY A 315 -17.36 13.76 -18.26
C GLY A 315 -17.70 12.30 -17.95
N PRO A 316 -16.76 11.35 -18.13
CA PRO A 316 -16.95 9.96 -17.71
C PRO A 316 -17.46 9.93 -16.26
N PRO A 317 -18.47 9.10 -15.92
CA PRO A 317 -18.96 9.01 -14.56
C PRO A 317 -17.80 8.64 -13.62
N ASP A 318 -17.64 9.41 -12.54
CA ASP A 318 -16.62 9.18 -11.53
C ASP A 318 -16.87 7.83 -10.84
N PHE A 319 -16.10 6.83 -11.25
CA PHE A 319 -16.23 5.46 -10.78
C PHE A 319 -15.95 5.34 -9.27
N GLN A 320 -15.10 6.19 -8.72
CA GLN A 320 -14.81 6.21 -7.28
C GLN A 320 -16.07 6.57 -6.48
N GLN A 321 -16.83 7.56 -6.97
CA GLN A 321 -18.12 7.91 -6.38
C GLN A 321 -19.15 6.79 -6.54
N MET A 322 -19.14 6.07 -7.66
CA MET A 322 -20.03 4.93 -7.86
C MET A 322 -19.69 3.78 -6.90
N LEU A 323 -18.40 3.42 -6.78
CA LEU A 323 -17.92 2.38 -5.88
C LEU A 323 -18.22 2.71 -4.42
N ASN A 324 -18.03 3.97 -4.00
CA ASN A 324 -18.38 4.44 -2.66
C ASN A 324 -19.88 4.36 -2.36
N ARG A 325 -20.73 4.40 -3.38
CA ARG A 325 -22.20 4.25 -3.25
C ARG A 325 -22.65 2.79 -3.28
N MET A 326 -21.77 1.84 -3.63
CA MET A 326 -22.14 0.44 -3.66
C MET A 326 -22.31 -0.11 -2.23
N PRO A 327 -23.33 -0.94 -1.98
CA PRO A 327 -23.52 -1.58 -0.69
C PRO A 327 -22.27 -2.37 -0.28
N PRO A 328 -21.79 -2.21 0.97
CA PRO A 328 -20.69 -3.03 1.49
C PRO A 328 -21.13 -4.48 1.67
N VAL A 329 -20.20 -5.41 1.52
CA VAL A 329 -20.39 -6.86 1.69
C VAL A 329 -19.43 -7.37 2.76
N ARG A 330 -19.86 -8.33 3.59
CA ARG A 330 -18.96 -8.97 4.54
C ARG A 330 -18.36 -10.23 3.91
N LEU A 331 -17.14 -10.57 4.31
CA LEU A 331 -16.49 -11.80 3.86
C LEU A 331 -17.34 -13.04 4.18
N ALA A 332 -18.03 -13.04 5.32
CA ALA A 332 -18.94 -14.11 5.73
C ALA A 332 -20.18 -14.26 4.83
N ASP A 333 -20.53 -13.24 4.06
CA ASP A 333 -21.68 -13.27 3.14
C ASP A 333 -21.31 -13.90 1.78
N LEU A 334 -20.02 -14.16 1.52
CA LEU A 334 -19.57 -14.78 0.28
C LEU A 334 -19.91 -16.26 0.23
N GLN A 335 -20.91 -16.60 -0.58
CA GLN A 335 -21.33 -17.98 -0.76
C GLN A 335 -20.45 -18.72 -1.78
N LYS A 336 -20.23 -20.02 -1.53
CA LYS A 336 -19.58 -20.90 -2.49
C LYS A 336 -20.33 -20.91 -3.82
N GLY A 337 -19.60 -20.75 -4.92
CA GLY A 337 -20.13 -20.67 -6.28
C GLY A 337 -20.51 -19.26 -6.73
N ALA A 338 -20.55 -18.27 -5.82
CA ALA A 338 -20.86 -16.89 -6.17
C ALA A 338 -19.85 -16.32 -7.17
N ALA A 339 -20.34 -15.55 -8.15
CA ALA A 339 -19.49 -14.89 -9.13
C ALA A 339 -18.84 -13.65 -8.49
N VAL A 340 -17.53 -13.51 -8.70
CA VAL A 340 -16.76 -12.39 -8.15
C VAL A 340 -15.79 -11.82 -9.18
N MET A 341 -15.58 -10.52 -9.09
CA MET A 341 -14.55 -9.80 -9.82
C MET A 341 -13.65 -9.10 -8.81
N ILE A 342 -12.35 -9.37 -8.86
CA ILE A 342 -11.40 -8.97 -7.83
C ILE A 342 -10.22 -8.25 -8.46
N VAL A 343 -9.91 -7.09 -7.88
CA VAL A 343 -8.61 -6.45 -8.00
C VAL A 343 -7.77 -6.87 -6.80
N ALA A 344 -6.61 -7.45 -7.05
CA ALA A 344 -5.69 -7.91 -6.00
C ALA A 344 -4.27 -7.44 -6.26
N THR A 345 -3.47 -7.35 -5.20
CA THR A 345 -2.02 -7.23 -5.34
C THR A 345 -1.42 -8.53 -5.89
N GLU A 346 -0.21 -8.48 -6.44
CA GLU A 346 0.43 -9.68 -6.98
C GLU A 346 0.83 -10.70 -5.89
N GLY A 347 1.13 -10.24 -4.67
CA GLY A 347 1.77 -11.05 -3.63
C GLY A 347 3.26 -11.26 -3.90
N SER A 348 3.91 -12.05 -3.05
CA SER A 348 5.30 -12.48 -3.20
C SER A 348 5.47 -13.92 -2.71
N ALA A 349 6.66 -14.52 -2.88
CA ALA A 349 6.94 -15.83 -2.30
C ALA A 349 6.80 -15.88 -0.77
N ALA A 350 6.87 -14.73 -0.10
CA ALA A 350 6.74 -14.58 1.35
C ALA A 350 5.40 -13.96 1.80
N SER A 351 4.53 -13.55 0.87
CA SER A 351 3.26 -12.90 1.20
C SER A 351 2.16 -13.26 0.19
N ASP A 352 1.02 -13.71 0.71
CA ASP A 352 -0.14 -14.00 -0.13
C ASP A 352 -0.65 -12.72 -0.82
N PRO A 353 -1.22 -12.83 -2.04
CA PRO A 353 -1.87 -11.70 -2.69
C PRO A 353 -3.06 -11.22 -1.85
N THR A 354 -3.25 -9.90 -1.78
CA THR A 354 -4.29 -9.27 -0.98
C THR A 354 -5.33 -8.64 -1.89
N ALA A 355 -6.62 -8.88 -1.63
CA ALA A 355 -7.69 -8.25 -2.37
C ALA A 355 -7.77 -6.75 -2.03
N VAL A 356 -7.70 -5.90 -3.05
CA VAL A 356 -7.90 -4.46 -2.92
C VAL A 356 -9.39 -4.14 -3.04
N THR A 357 -10.05 -4.71 -4.03
CA THR A 357 -11.50 -4.56 -4.23
C THR A 357 -12.08 -5.89 -4.68
N LEU A 358 -13.15 -6.34 -4.02
CA LEU A 358 -13.92 -7.53 -4.38
C LEU A 358 -15.36 -7.12 -4.66
N LEU A 359 -15.82 -7.47 -5.85
CA LEU A 359 -17.18 -7.19 -6.31
C LEU A 359 -17.97 -8.49 -6.42
N THR A 360 -19.14 -8.49 -5.79
CA THR A 360 -20.20 -9.51 -5.95
C THR A 360 -21.32 -8.99 -6.85
N GLY A 361 -22.28 -9.83 -7.24
CA GLY A 361 -23.38 -9.41 -8.12
C GLY A 361 -22.95 -9.24 -9.59
N VAL A 362 -21.92 -9.98 -10.01
CA VAL A 362 -21.30 -9.88 -11.34
C VAL A 362 -21.67 -11.06 -12.26
N GLU A 363 -22.68 -11.85 -11.89
CA GLU A 363 -23.12 -13.05 -12.61
C GLU A 363 -23.48 -12.74 -14.07
N ASP A 364 -24.21 -11.65 -14.31
CA ASP A 364 -24.58 -11.22 -15.66
C ASP A 364 -23.35 -10.83 -16.51
N ILE A 365 -22.34 -10.25 -15.87
CA ILE A 365 -21.09 -9.84 -16.53
C ILE A 365 -20.29 -11.08 -16.91
N LEU A 366 -20.12 -12.04 -16.01
CA LEU A 366 -19.42 -13.30 -16.30
C LEU A 366 -20.19 -14.17 -17.28
N SER A 367 -21.52 -14.08 -17.31
CA SER A 367 -22.34 -14.72 -18.35
C SER A 367 -22.11 -14.10 -19.73
N ALA A 368 -21.77 -12.80 -19.80
CA ALA A 368 -21.36 -12.13 -21.03
C ALA A 368 -19.89 -12.36 -21.41
N SER A 369 -19.04 -12.82 -20.48
CA SER A 369 -17.64 -13.21 -20.70
C SER A 369 -17.35 -14.55 -19.99
N PRO A 370 -17.77 -15.69 -20.56
CA PRO A 370 -17.68 -16.99 -19.88
C PRO A 370 -16.24 -17.44 -19.56
N ASP A 371 -15.28 -16.92 -20.30
CA ASP A 371 -13.83 -17.12 -20.11
C ASP A 371 -13.20 -16.15 -19.09
N GLY A 372 -13.95 -15.14 -18.64
CA GLY A 372 -13.53 -14.13 -17.67
C GLY A 372 -12.54 -13.09 -18.22
N SER A 373 -12.02 -13.25 -19.44
CA SER A 373 -10.96 -12.41 -20.00
C SER A 373 -11.41 -10.95 -20.18
N ARG A 374 -12.59 -10.75 -20.77
CA ARG A 374 -13.15 -9.41 -21.01
C ARG A 374 -13.65 -8.77 -19.73
N ALA A 375 -14.22 -9.58 -18.83
CA ALA A 375 -14.59 -9.11 -17.49
C ALA A 375 -13.35 -8.63 -16.71
N ALA A 376 -12.23 -9.37 -16.75
CA ALA A 376 -10.99 -8.95 -16.11
C ALA A 376 -10.38 -7.69 -16.75
N MET A 377 -10.55 -7.47 -18.05
CA MET A 377 -10.13 -6.23 -18.72
C MET A 377 -10.96 -5.01 -18.26
N LEU A 378 -12.24 -5.19 -17.90
CA LEU A 378 -13.05 -4.12 -17.31
C LEU A 378 -12.52 -3.64 -15.95
N LEU A 379 -11.76 -4.49 -15.25
CA LEU A 379 -11.12 -4.15 -13.97
C LEU A 379 -9.84 -3.32 -14.13
N SER A 380 -9.25 -3.28 -15.32
CA SER A 380 -7.97 -2.58 -15.54
C SER A 380 -8.02 -1.09 -15.21
N PRO A 381 -9.12 -0.35 -15.50
CA PRO A 381 -9.29 1.03 -15.02
C PRO A 381 -9.63 1.13 -13.53
N TRP A 382 -10.08 0.05 -12.87
CA TRP A 382 -10.57 0.04 -11.48
C TRP A 382 -9.44 -0.15 -10.46
N ASN A 383 -8.30 -0.60 -10.93
CA ASN A 383 -7.15 -0.99 -10.12
C ASN A 383 -6.57 0.16 -9.28
N LEU A 384 -6.63 1.38 -9.80
CA LEU A 384 -6.22 2.62 -9.14
C LEU A 384 -7.13 3.80 -9.56
N GLY A 385 -8.42 3.56 -9.71
CA GLY A 385 -9.39 4.56 -10.19
C GLY A 385 -9.34 5.88 -9.41
N GLY A 386 -9.07 6.97 -10.12
CA GLY A 386 -9.17 8.35 -9.62
C GLY A 386 -7.95 8.84 -8.82
N ALA A 387 -7.60 10.10 -9.02
CA ALA A 387 -6.59 10.86 -8.26
C ALA A 387 -6.81 10.83 -6.73
N ASP A 388 -7.94 10.28 -6.27
CA ASP A 388 -8.40 10.27 -4.89
C ASP A 388 -8.16 8.96 -4.12
N ALA A 389 -7.73 7.86 -4.75
CA ALA A 389 -7.49 6.64 -3.96
C ALA A 389 -6.26 6.77 -3.04
N ALA A 390 -5.31 7.68 -3.36
CA ALA A 390 -4.27 8.10 -2.42
C ALA A 390 -4.76 9.14 -1.40
N ALA A 391 -5.90 9.81 -1.68
CA ALA A 391 -6.52 10.77 -0.77
C ALA A 391 -7.30 10.09 0.37
N ALA A 392 -7.66 8.81 0.23
CA ALA A 392 -8.45 8.08 1.21
C ALA A 392 -7.62 7.26 2.23
N SER A 393 -6.31 7.11 2.02
CA SER A 393 -5.46 6.23 2.83
C SER A 393 -4.17 6.90 3.36
N GLN A 394 -4.19 8.22 3.60
CA GLN A 394 -3.13 8.98 4.27
C GLN A 394 -3.68 9.74 5.47
#